data_AF-A0A928U070-F1
#
_entry.id   AF-A0A928U070-F1
#
_cell.length_a   1.000
_cell.length_b   1.000
_cell.length_c   1.000
_cell.angle_alpha   90.00
_cell.angle_beta   90.00
_cell.angle_gamma   90.00
#
_symmetry.space_group_name_H-M   'P 1'
#
loop_
_entity.id
_entity.type
_entity.pdbx_description
1 polymer ?
#
loop_
_entity_poly.entity_id
_entity_poly.type
_entity_poly.pdbx_seq_one_letter_code
_entity_poly.pdbx_strand_id
1 'polypeptide(L)'
;MTHRRQWAEILVLVLAILFTAVALARVISFFFPQAFTDWKMVFYIAGQRPLQIYADGDWQHAYNNAPWLAWLLVPFSLFPPAVGLALWLTLSILVSIWGLKRDGAGLYTMVLVLCSPGFFRLVAHGQVDAFIYLGFMLLQEPSFRQQQVGLLLMAMKPQVLGLGALVHLVHSPQRWWVMAPTAVLTIITFVIYGFWPLHIVHNSQWVLDAFFNVSPWPYGIPVGLLLLGIGLWQKTTGLAR
;
A
#
# COMPACT_ATOMS: atom_id res chain seq x y z
N MET A 1 9.07 -19.38 34.27
CA MET A 1 10.29 -18.72 33.73
C MET A 1 10.35 -18.67 32.20
N THR A 2 9.56 -19.47 31.47
CA THR A 2 9.55 -19.52 29.99
C THR A 2 8.99 -18.26 29.32
N HIS A 3 7.94 -17.64 29.87
CA HIS A 3 7.29 -16.47 29.26
C HIS A 3 8.19 -15.23 29.19
N ARG A 4 8.92 -14.89 30.27
CA ARG A 4 9.80 -13.70 30.30
C ARG A 4 10.95 -13.78 29.28
N ARG A 5 11.49 -14.99 29.06
CA ARG A 5 12.54 -15.23 28.07
C ARG A 5 12.03 -15.03 26.63
N GLN A 6 10.83 -15.53 26.32
CA GLN A 6 10.20 -15.32 25.02
C GLN A 6 9.98 -13.83 24.70
N TRP A 7 9.52 -13.03 25.67
CA TRP A 7 9.37 -11.58 25.46
C TRP A 7 10.70 -10.86 25.23
N ALA A 8 11.77 -11.27 25.93
CA ALA A 8 13.09 -10.71 25.70
C ALA A 8 13.62 -11.05 24.30
N GLU A 9 13.44 -12.29 23.83
CA GLU A 9 13.84 -12.73 22.49
C GLU A 9 13.07 -11.96 21.40
N ILE A 10 11.75 -11.78 21.57
CA ILE A 10 10.93 -10.97 20.65
C ILE A 10 11.41 -9.52 20.64
N LEU A 11 11.67 -8.92 21.80
CA LEU A 11 12.15 -7.54 21.89
C LEU A 11 13.50 -7.36 21.19
N VAL A 12 14.46 -8.26 21.44
CA VAL A 12 15.77 -8.23 20.78
C VAL A 12 15.63 -8.34 19.26
N LEU A 13 14.76 -9.22 18.78
CA LEU A 13 14.50 -9.36 17.34
C LEU A 13 13.91 -8.09 16.73
N VAL A 14 12.91 -7.49 17.40
CA VAL A 14 12.30 -6.23 16.96
C VAL A 14 13.34 -5.11 16.92
N LEU A 15 14.17 -4.97 17.96
CA LEU A 15 15.24 -3.97 18.00
C LEU A 15 16.28 -4.19 16.91
N ALA A 16 16.67 -5.44 16.64
CA ALA A 16 17.61 -5.78 15.57
C ALA A 16 17.05 -5.43 14.18
N ILE A 17 15.77 -5.71 13.93
CA ILE A 17 15.08 -5.35 12.68
C ILE A 17 15.02 -3.83 12.53
N LEU A 18 14.65 -3.11 13.59
CA LEU A 18 14.58 -1.64 13.60
C LEU A 18 15.96 -1.02 13.34
N PHE A 19 16.99 -1.49 14.04
CA PHE A 19 18.36 -1.02 13.83
C PHE A 19 18.83 -1.25 12.40
N THR A 20 18.60 -2.45 11.87
CA THR A 20 18.95 -2.81 10.48
C THR A 20 18.20 -1.93 9.48
N ALA A 21 16.92 -1.67 9.69
CA ALA A 21 16.13 -0.81 8.82
C ALA A 21 16.59 0.66 8.85
N VAL A 22 16.96 1.19 10.02
CA VAL A 22 17.54 2.53 10.15
C VAL A 22 18.89 2.61 9.45
N ALA A 23 19.76 1.63 9.64
CA ALA A 23 21.05 1.57 8.98
C ALA A 23 20.88 1.49 7.45
N LEU A 24 19.97 0.64 6.97
CA LEU A 24 19.67 0.50 5.55
C LEU A 24 19.09 1.81 4.97
N ALA A 25 18.14 2.44 5.66
CA ALA A 25 17.57 3.71 5.25
C ALA A 25 18.65 4.79 5.12
N ARG A 26 19.62 4.82 6.05
CA ARG A 26 20.77 5.75 6.01
C ARG A 26 21.71 5.46 4.85
N VAL A 27 22.05 4.19 4.62
CA VAL A 27 22.90 3.77 3.49
C VAL A 27 22.22 4.15 2.17
N ILE A 28 20.95 3.80 1.99
CA ILE A 28 20.21 4.14 0.78
C ILE A 28 20.10 5.68 0.64
N SER A 29 19.87 6.43 1.72
CA SER A 29 19.82 7.91 1.65
C SER A 29 21.15 8.53 1.25
N PHE A 30 22.25 7.89 1.62
CA PHE A 30 23.59 8.35 1.28
C PHE A 30 23.90 8.10 -0.20
N PHE A 31 23.64 6.89 -0.72
CA PHE A 31 23.93 6.54 -2.11
C PHE A 31 22.87 7.03 -3.10
N PHE A 32 21.63 7.19 -2.64
CA PHE A 32 20.48 7.60 -3.42
C PHE A 32 19.76 8.74 -2.69
N PRO A 33 20.31 9.96 -2.70
CA PRO A 33 19.66 11.11 -2.06
C PRO A 33 18.30 11.46 -2.71
N GLN A 34 18.06 10.97 -3.93
CA GLN A 34 16.79 11.02 -4.66
C GLN A 34 15.86 9.82 -4.35
N ALA A 35 16.34 8.77 -3.69
CA ALA A 35 15.44 7.81 -3.08
C ALA A 35 14.62 8.54 -2.00
N PHE A 36 13.44 8.05 -1.68
CA PHE A 36 12.52 8.63 -0.69
C PHE A 36 11.80 9.91 -1.11
N THR A 37 11.74 10.19 -2.42
CA THR A 37 10.94 11.29 -2.96
C THR A 37 9.53 11.26 -2.40
N ASP A 38 8.87 10.11 -2.46
CA ASP A 38 7.44 10.03 -2.19
C ASP A 38 7.18 10.04 -0.69
N TRP A 39 8.00 9.32 0.10
CA TRP A 39 7.93 9.44 1.56
C TRP A 39 8.09 10.88 2.01
N LYS A 40 9.18 11.56 1.63
CA LYS A 40 9.50 12.88 2.15
C LYS A 40 8.57 13.97 1.62
N MET A 41 8.22 13.92 0.33
CA MET A 41 7.46 14.98 -0.33
C MET A 41 5.94 14.79 -0.27
N VAL A 42 5.46 13.55 -0.10
CA VAL A 42 4.03 13.22 -0.13
C VAL A 42 3.58 12.64 1.20
N PHE A 43 4.07 11.46 1.56
CA PHE A 43 3.46 10.65 2.63
C PHE A 43 3.77 11.15 4.05
N TYR A 44 4.99 11.64 4.29
CA TYR A 44 5.39 12.23 5.56
C TYR A 44 4.58 13.49 5.86
N ILE A 45 4.46 14.37 4.86
CA ILE A 45 3.71 15.62 4.97
C ILE A 45 2.22 15.32 5.15
N ALA A 46 1.67 14.36 4.41
CA ALA A 46 0.29 13.93 4.59
C ALA A 46 0.01 13.40 6.00
N GLY A 47 0.94 12.63 6.57
CA GLY A 47 0.84 12.17 7.96
C GLY A 47 0.94 13.29 9.00
N GLN A 48 1.72 14.35 8.73
CA GLN A 48 1.83 15.52 9.60
C GLN A 48 0.60 16.43 9.58
N ARG A 49 -0.10 16.49 8.44
CA ARG A 49 -1.23 17.38 8.22
C ARG A 49 -2.41 16.65 7.58
N PRO A 50 -2.96 15.59 8.23
CA PRO A 50 -3.94 14.71 7.61
C PRO A 50 -5.24 15.44 7.24
N LEU A 51 -5.55 16.58 7.88
CA LEU A 51 -6.73 17.41 7.58
C LEU A 51 -6.53 18.38 6.40
N GLN A 52 -5.30 18.62 5.95
CA GLN A 52 -4.96 19.63 4.93
C GLN A 52 -4.42 19.04 3.63
N ILE A 53 -4.50 17.71 3.45
CA ILE A 53 -3.90 16.99 2.32
C ILE A 53 -4.36 17.44 0.92
N TYR A 54 -5.48 18.17 0.82
CA TYR A 54 -5.94 18.80 -0.43
C TYR A 54 -6.26 20.30 -0.29
N ALA A 55 -5.97 20.90 0.87
CA ALA A 55 -6.32 22.29 1.17
C ALA A 55 -5.42 23.28 0.42
N ASP A 56 -4.19 22.88 0.12
CA ASP A 56 -3.21 23.71 -0.55
C ASP A 56 -3.26 23.39 -2.05
N GLY A 57 -3.60 24.37 -2.89
CA GLY A 57 -3.40 24.29 -4.34
C GLY A 57 -1.92 24.22 -4.75
N ASP A 58 -1.04 24.00 -3.79
CA ASP A 58 0.39 23.81 -3.96
C ASP A 58 0.61 22.36 -4.42
N TRP A 59 0.77 22.21 -5.73
CA TRP A 59 1.08 20.96 -6.44
C TRP A 59 2.29 20.19 -5.87
N GLN A 60 3.04 20.81 -4.95
CA GLN A 60 4.23 20.29 -4.29
C GLN A 60 4.00 18.98 -3.53
N HIS A 61 2.75 18.63 -3.20
CA HIS A 61 2.48 17.44 -2.38
C HIS A 61 1.83 16.27 -3.11
N ALA A 62 1.46 16.41 -4.39
CA ALA A 62 0.98 15.35 -5.30
C ALA A 62 0.24 14.16 -4.66
N TYR A 63 -0.61 14.42 -3.68
CA TYR A 63 -1.23 13.36 -2.88
C TYR A 63 -2.39 12.75 -3.67
N ASN A 64 -2.14 11.56 -4.23
CA ASN A 64 -3.05 10.87 -5.15
C ASN A 64 -3.67 9.61 -4.52
N ASN A 65 -3.91 9.66 -3.21
CA ASN A 65 -4.41 8.55 -2.41
C ASN A 65 -5.72 8.95 -1.71
N ALA A 66 -6.39 7.96 -1.13
CA ALA A 66 -7.60 8.24 -0.35
C ALA A 66 -7.27 8.83 1.03
N PRO A 67 -8.13 9.68 1.61
CA PRO A 67 -7.75 10.53 2.75
C PRO A 67 -7.39 9.78 4.03
N TRP A 68 -7.98 8.61 4.24
CA TRP A 68 -7.71 7.79 5.42
C TRP A 68 -6.31 7.17 5.43
N LEU A 69 -5.62 7.11 4.29
CA LEU A 69 -4.21 6.72 4.27
C LEU A 69 -3.36 7.72 5.07
N ALA A 70 -3.60 9.03 4.92
CA ALA A 70 -2.87 10.06 5.66
C ALA A 70 -2.96 9.83 7.18
N TRP A 71 -4.15 9.45 7.66
CA TRP A 71 -4.37 9.10 9.07
C TRP A 71 -3.58 7.87 9.52
N LEU A 72 -3.47 6.83 8.69
CA LEU A 72 -2.64 5.67 9.01
C LEU A 72 -1.14 5.97 8.99
N LEU A 73 -0.72 7.02 8.29
CA LEU A 73 0.66 7.47 8.23
C LEU A 73 1.05 8.35 9.43
N VAL A 74 0.08 8.87 10.20
CA VAL A 74 0.33 9.72 11.38
C VAL A 74 1.37 9.10 12.31
N PRO A 75 1.28 7.84 12.77
CA PRO A 75 2.22 7.27 13.74
C PRO A 75 3.67 7.29 13.26
N PHE A 76 3.90 7.13 11.96
CA PHE A 76 5.23 7.15 11.34
C PHE A 76 5.76 8.58 11.18
N SER A 77 4.86 9.52 10.89
CA SER A 77 5.22 10.91 10.68
C SER A 77 5.58 11.65 11.98
N LEU A 78 5.15 11.16 13.16
CA LEU A 78 5.49 11.73 14.47
C LEU A 78 7.00 11.76 14.75
N PHE A 79 7.78 10.96 14.03
CA PHE A 79 9.23 10.90 14.16
C PHE A 79 9.94 11.79 13.12
N PRO A 80 11.25 12.09 13.29
CA PRO A 80 12.03 12.72 12.22
C PRO A 80 11.91 11.93 10.91
N PRO A 81 11.91 12.59 9.73
CA PRO A 81 11.59 11.94 8.45
C PRO A 81 12.36 10.64 8.18
N ALA A 82 13.65 10.60 8.52
CA ALA A 82 14.51 9.41 8.34
C ALA A 82 14.12 8.24 9.26
N VAL A 83 13.66 8.53 10.48
CA VAL A 83 13.20 7.51 11.43
C VAL A 83 11.82 7.02 11.02
N GLY A 84 10.90 7.93 10.70
CA GLY A 84 9.57 7.58 10.19
C GLY A 84 9.62 6.71 8.94
N LEU A 85 10.53 7.05 8.02
CA LEU A 85 10.84 6.23 6.85
C LEU A 85 11.32 4.84 7.26
N ALA A 86 12.34 4.73 8.12
CA ALA A 86 12.88 3.43 8.51
C ALA A 86 11.80 2.52 9.11
N LEU A 87 10.93 3.07 9.96
CA LEU A 87 9.76 2.37 10.51
C LEU A 87 8.80 1.91 9.41
N TRP A 88 8.53 2.77 8.43
CA TRP A 88 7.69 2.45 7.27
C TRP A 88 8.29 1.34 6.39
N LEU A 89 9.60 1.39 6.13
CA LEU A 89 10.31 0.35 5.38
C LEU A 89 10.29 -0.99 6.11
N THR A 90 10.50 -0.97 7.43
CA THR A 90 10.38 -2.17 8.26
C THR A 90 9.00 -2.79 8.12
N LEU A 91 7.93 -2.01 8.28
CA LEU A 91 6.57 -2.51 8.13
C LEU A 91 6.35 -3.09 6.73
N SER A 92 6.80 -2.39 5.70
CA SER A 92 6.65 -2.83 4.31
C SER A 92 7.34 -4.17 4.03
N ILE A 93 8.56 -4.36 4.54
CA ILE A 93 9.29 -5.61 4.43
C ILE A 93 8.60 -6.72 5.23
N LEU A 94 8.15 -6.44 6.45
CA LEU A 94 7.46 -7.42 7.30
C LEU A 94 6.15 -7.91 6.67
N VAL A 95 5.33 -7.00 6.14
CA VAL A 95 4.09 -7.35 5.42
C VAL A 95 4.42 -8.18 4.18
N SER A 96 5.48 -7.84 3.46
CA SER A 96 5.90 -8.58 2.26
C SER A 96 6.38 -9.99 2.58
N ILE A 97 7.23 -10.15 3.60
CA ILE A 97 7.69 -11.45 4.10
C ILE A 97 6.50 -12.29 4.58
N TRP A 98 5.59 -11.68 5.35
CA TRP A 98 4.41 -12.37 5.84
C TRP A 98 3.55 -12.90 4.68
N GLY A 99 3.28 -12.07 3.68
CA GLY A 99 2.51 -12.48 2.51
C GLY A 99 3.17 -13.56 1.69
N LEU A 100 4.48 -13.43 1.41
CA LEU A 100 5.23 -14.46 0.71
C LEU A 100 5.19 -15.80 1.47
N LYS A 101 5.35 -15.78 2.80
CA LYS A 101 5.22 -16.99 3.62
C LYS A 101 3.81 -17.58 3.60
N ARG A 102 2.79 -16.72 3.67
CA ARG A 102 1.38 -17.14 3.61
C ARG A 102 1.08 -17.88 2.30
N ASP A 103 1.66 -17.40 1.21
CA ASP A 103 1.51 -17.97 -0.14
C ASP A 103 2.47 -19.15 -0.39
N GLY A 104 3.18 -19.64 0.64
CA GLY A 104 4.03 -20.82 0.55
C GLY A 104 5.39 -20.60 -0.11
N ALA A 105 5.84 -19.36 -0.27
CA ALA A 105 7.14 -19.07 -0.85
C ALA A 105 8.29 -19.62 0.00
N GLY A 106 9.22 -20.34 -0.65
CA GLY A 106 10.47 -20.78 -0.02
C GLY A 106 11.45 -19.62 0.22
N LEU A 107 12.50 -19.88 1.01
CA LEU A 107 13.53 -18.88 1.36
C LEU A 107 14.15 -18.21 0.13
N TYR A 108 14.48 -18.99 -0.90
CA TYR A 108 15.08 -18.46 -2.12
C TYR A 108 14.14 -17.51 -2.87
N THR A 109 12.86 -17.87 -3.01
CA THR A 109 11.84 -17.01 -3.62
C THR A 109 11.68 -15.71 -2.84
N MET A 110 11.64 -15.79 -1.50
CA MET A 110 11.58 -14.60 -0.66
C MET A 110 12.78 -13.68 -0.88
N VAL A 111 14.01 -14.23 -0.87
CA VAL A 111 15.22 -13.45 -1.13
C VAL A 111 15.20 -12.82 -2.52
N LEU A 112 14.82 -13.58 -3.56
CA LEU A 112 14.74 -13.07 -4.93
C LEU A 112 13.72 -11.93 -5.07
N VAL A 113 12.54 -12.06 -4.45
CA VAL A 113 11.52 -10.99 -4.47
C VAL A 113 12.02 -9.75 -3.73
N LEU A 114 12.53 -9.90 -2.51
CA LEU A 114 12.98 -8.79 -1.68
C LEU A 114 14.23 -8.09 -2.25
N CYS A 115 15.07 -8.81 -2.98
CA CYS A 115 16.24 -8.25 -3.67
C CYS A 115 15.95 -7.83 -5.12
N SER A 116 14.72 -8.00 -5.61
CA SER A 116 14.38 -7.62 -6.97
C SER A 116 14.45 -6.10 -7.16
N PRO A 117 14.85 -5.61 -8.36
CA PRO A 117 14.88 -4.17 -8.63
C PRO A 117 13.52 -3.49 -8.40
N GLY A 118 12.42 -4.17 -8.70
CA GLY A 118 11.07 -3.65 -8.51
C GLY A 118 10.71 -3.46 -7.03
N PHE A 119 10.99 -4.45 -6.19
CA PHE A 119 10.76 -4.35 -4.76
C PHE A 119 11.65 -3.30 -4.12
N PHE A 120 12.95 -3.30 -4.46
CA PHE A 120 13.88 -2.30 -3.96
C PHE A 120 13.43 -0.90 -4.31
N ARG A 121 13.02 -0.64 -5.56
CA ARG A 121 12.49 0.66 -5.97
C ARG A 121 11.25 1.06 -5.17
N LEU A 122 10.28 0.14 -5.03
CA LEU A 122 9.04 0.40 -4.29
C LEU A 122 9.32 0.81 -2.83
N VAL A 123 10.16 0.03 -2.15
CA VAL A 123 10.55 0.29 -0.77
C VAL A 123 11.41 1.56 -0.69
N ALA A 124 12.38 1.76 -1.57
CA ALA A 124 13.24 2.94 -1.59
C ALA A 124 12.50 4.25 -1.88
N HIS A 125 11.37 4.25 -2.57
CA HIS A 125 10.54 5.47 -2.69
C HIS A 125 9.66 5.72 -1.45
N GLY A 126 9.56 4.74 -0.54
CA GLY A 126 8.69 4.80 0.63
C GLY A 126 7.21 4.79 0.22
N GLN A 127 6.89 4.04 -0.82
CA GLN A 127 5.55 3.86 -1.33
C GLN A 127 4.64 3.10 -0.35
N VAL A 128 3.33 3.29 -0.49
CA VAL A 128 2.31 2.76 0.44
C VAL A 128 1.75 1.38 0.07
N ASP A 129 2.35 0.70 -0.92
CA ASP A 129 1.84 -0.58 -1.45
C ASP A 129 1.83 -1.71 -0.42
N ALA A 130 2.59 -1.59 0.68
CA ALA A 130 2.49 -2.55 1.77
C ALA A 130 1.07 -2.64 2.35
N PHE A 131 0.36 -1.51 2.49
CA PHE A 131 -1.04 -1.53 2.92
C PHE A 131 -1.94 -2.17 1.86
N ILE A 132 -1.67 -1.90 0.58
CA ILE A 132 -2.45 -2.47 -0.52
C ILE A 132 -2.28 -3.99 -0.58
N TYR A 133 -1.04 -4.47 -0.45
CA TYR A 133 -0.72 -5.89 -0.41
C TYR A 133 -1.36 -6.57 0.81
N LEU A 134 -1.26 -5.95 1.99
CA LEU A 134 -2.00 -6.40 3.18
C LEU A 134 -3.51 -6.45 2.92
N GLY A 135 -4.03 -5.45 2.20
CA GLY A 135 -5.42 -5.38 1.79
C GLY A 135 -5.85 -6.59 0.94
N PHE A 136 -5.08 -6.93 -0.09
CA PHE A 136 -5.31 -8.12 -0.92
C PHE A 136 -5.30 -9.40 -0.11
N MET A 137 -4.34 -9.54 0.81
CA MET A 137 -4.25 -10.72 1.66
C MET A 137 -5.49 -10.86 2.54
N LEU A 138 -5.87 -9.79 3.24
CA LEU A 138 -7.04 -9.78 4.13
C LEU A 138 -8.36 -9.98 3.37
N LEU A 139 -8.45 -9.51 2.11
CA LEU A 139 -9.63 -9.69 1.26
C LEU A 139 -9.88 -11.16 0.87
N GLN A 140 -8.85 -12.00 0.91
CA GLN A 140 -8.96 -13.43 0.62
C GLN A 140 -9.30 -14.27 1.87
N GLU A 141 -9.26 -13.68 3.06
CA GLU A 141 -9.57 -14.39 4.29
C GLU A 141 -11.08 -14.70 4.40
N PRO A 142 -11.47 -15.79 5.08
CA PRO A 142 -12.88 -16.16 5.23
C PRO A 142 -13.64 -15.24 6.19
N SER A 143 -12.94 -14.52 7.07
CA SER A 143 -13.57 -13.62 8.02
C SER A 143 -14.11 -12.39 7.32
N PHE A 144 -15.41 -12.18 7.43
CA PHE A 144 -16.10 -11.00 6.91
C PHE A 144 -15.45 -9.67 7.36
N ARG A 145 -15.00 -9.58 8.62
CA ARG A 145 -14.31 -8.39 9.14
C ARG A 145 -12.96 -8.16 8.48
N GLN A 146 -12.21 -9.22 8.19
CA GLN A 146 -10.93 -9.11 7.49
C GLN A 146 -11.14 -8.66 6.04
N GLN A 147 -12.19 -9.15 5.38
CA GLN A 147 -12.54 -8.71 4.03
C GLN A 147 -12.86 -7.21 3.98
N GLN A 148 -13.61 -6.70 4.95
CA GLN A 148 -13.91 -5.28 5.09
C GLN A 148 -12.64 -4.43 5.25
N VAL A 149 -11.74 -4.83 6.15
CA VAL A 149 -10.45 -4.16 6.34
C VAL A 149 -9.61 -4.26 5.07
N GLY A 150 -9.60 -5.41 4.42
CA GLY A 150 -8.88 -5.66 3.18
C GLY A 150 -9.27 -4.66 2.09
N LEU A 151 -10.57 -4.51 1.85
CA LEU A 151 -11.10 -3.56 0.87
C LEU A 151 -10.77 -2.11 1.24
N LEU A 152 -10.86 -1.75 2.52
CA LEU A 152 -10.52 -0.42 3.03
C LEU A 152 -9.04 -0.05 2.78
N LEU A 153 -8.13 -1.00 3.02
CA LEU A 153 -6.71 -0.83 2.74
C LEU A 153 -6.46 -0.69 1.24
N MET A 154 -7.07 -1.54 0.41
CA MET A 154 -6.92 -1.47 -1.04
C MET A 154 -7.43 -0.16 -1.63
N ALA A 155 -8.52 0.38 -1.09
CA ALA A 155 -9.11 1.64 -1.52
C ALA A 155 -8.21 2.86 -1.26
N MET A 156 -7.12 2.73 -0.49
CA MET A 156 -6.11 3.79 -0.32
C MET A 156 -5.40 4.17 -1.61
N LYS A 157 -5.31 3.23 -2.57
CA LYS A 157 -4.90 3.50 -3.95
C LYS A 157 -6.11 3.22 -4.85
N PRO A 158 -6.94 4.23 -5.20
CA PRO A 158 -8.15 4.02 -5.98
C PRO A 158 -7.92 3.23 -7.28
N GLN A 159 -6.77 3.41 -7.91
CA GLN A 159 -6.36 2.67 -9.12
C GLN A 159 -6.23 1.15 -8.91
N VAL A 160 -5.97 0.69 -7.69
CA VAL A 160 -5.86 -0.74 -7.35
C VAL A 160 -7.19 -1.33 -6.91
N LEU A 161 -8.09 -0.49 -6.37
CA LEU A 161 -9.39 -0.92 -5.88
C LEU A 161 -10.21 -1.64 -6.97
N GLY A 162 -10.20 -1.13 -8.21
CA GLY A 162 -11.06 -1.62 -9.29
C GLY A 162 -10.95 -3.12 -9.53
N LEU A 163 -9.73 -3.62 -9.78
CA LEU A 163 -9.51 -5.05 -10.10
C LEU A 163 -9.81 -5.96 -8.91
N GLY A 164 -9.32 -5.60 -7.71
CA GLY A 164 -9.49 -6.44 -6.53
C GLY A 164 -10.91 -6.46 -5.98
N ALA A 165 -11.59 -5.31 -5.96
CA ALA A 165 -13.00 -5.24 -5.63
C ALA A 165 -13.82 -6.04 -6.64
N LEU A 166 -13.58 -5.91 -7.94
CA LEU A 166 -14.38 -6.60 -8.95
C LEU A 166 -14.29 -8.13 -8.82
N VAL A 167 -13.09 -8.68 -8.61
CA VAL A 167 -12.92 -10.13 -8.36
C VAL A 167 -13.70 -10.58 -7.13
N HIS A 168 -13.66 -9.81 -6.04
CA HIS A 168 -14.34 -10.17 -4.80
C HIS A 168 -15.88 -10.02 -4.90
N LEU A 169 -16.36 -8.94 -5.52
CA LEU A 169 -17.79 -8.63 -5.67
C LEU A 169 -18.52 -9.63 -6.58
N VAL A 170 -17.83 -10.23 -7.54
CA VAL A 170 -18.40 -11.27 -8.42
C VAL A 170 -18.67 -12.57 -7.65
N HIS A 171 -17.89 -12.87 -6.61
CA HIS A 171 -17.93 -14.18 -5.93
C HIS A 171 -18.51 -14.15 -4.52
N SER A 172 -18.60 -12.99 -3.87
CA SER A 172 -19.05 -12.89 -2.49
C SER A 172 -20.57 -12.70 -2.40
N PRO A 173 -21.32 -13.60 -1.73
CA PRO A 173 -22.75 -13.41 -1.49
C PRO A 173 -23.03 -12.20 -0.58
N GLN A 174 -22.04 -11.74 0.18
CA GLN A 174 -22.13 -10.61 1.11
C GLN A 174 -21.49 -9.33 0.55
N ARG A 175 -21.31 -9.25 -0.78
CA ARG A 175 -20.58 -8.18 -1.48
C ARG A 175 -20.89 -6.76 -1.01
N TRP A 176 -22.16 -6.43 -0.80
CA TRP A 176 -22.59 -5.09 -0.39
C TRP A 176 -22.15 -4.74 1.04
N TRP A 177 -22.17 -5.73 1.94
CA TRP A 177 -21.79 -5.54 3.33
C TRP A 177 -20.26 -5.45 3.50
N VAL A 178 -19.49 -6.09 2.61
CA VAL A 178 -18.03 -5.92 2.55
C VAL A 178 -17.68 -4.50 2.10
N MET A 179 -18.44 -3.92 1.16
CA MET A 179 -18.25 -2.55 0.69
C MET A 179 -18.70 -1.47 1.66
N ALA A 180 -19.65 -1.79 2.55
CA ALA A 180 -20.32 -0.79 3.39
C ALA A 180 -19.33 0.08 4.21
N PRO A 181 -18.30 -0.46 4.89
CA PRO A 181 -17.34 0.38 5.63
C PRO A 181 -16.55 1.32 4.73
N THR A 182 -16.09 0.85 3.57
CA THR A 182 -15.37 1.67 2.59
C THR A 182 -16.28 2.76 2.03
N ALA A 183 -17.54 2.44 1.72
CA ALA A 183 -18.52 3.42 1.24
C ALA A 183 -18.85 4.48 2.30
N VAL A 184 -19.10 4.06 3.54
CA VAL A 184 -19.35 4.97 4.67
C VAL A 184 -18.15 5.87 4.92
N LEU A 185 -16.94 5.31 4.95
CA LEU A 185 -15.73 6.12 5.14
C LEU A 185 -15.53 7.10 3.97
N THR A 186 -15.80 6.67 2.73
CA THR A 186 -15.74 7.55 1.55
C THR A 186 -16.70 8.73 1.70
N ILE A 187 -17.95 8.49 2.09
CA ILE A 187 -18.95 9.54 2.33
C ILE A 187 -18.47 10.49 3.44
N ILE A 188 -17.99 9.97 4.56
CA ILE A 188 -17.41 10.77 5.65
C ILE A 188 -16.27 11.65 5.11
N THR A 189 -15.40 11.10 4.26
CA THR A 189 -14.29 11.86 3.69
C THR A 189 -14.75 12.91 2.68
N PHE A 190 -15.89 12.72 2.01
CA PHE A 190 -16.46 13.77 1.16
C PHE A 190 -16.96 14.97 1.98
N VAL A 191 -17.48 14.72 3.18
CA VAL A 191 -17.89 15.78 4.09
C VAL A 191 -16.68 16.58 4.60
N ILE A 192 -15.57 15.89 4.91
CA ILE A 192 -14.38 16.53 5.51
C ILE A 192 -13.49 17.20 4.44
N TYR A 193 -13.26 16.52 3.32
CA TYR A 193 -12.26 16.90 2.30
C TYR A 193 -12.89 17.40 1.00
N GLY A 194 -14.22 17.46 0.89
CA GLY A 194 -14.90 17.71 -0.37
C GLY A 194 -14.79 16.53 -1.34
N PHE A 195 -15.10 16.76 -2.61
CA PHE A 195 -15.04 15.74 -3.66
C PHE A 195 -13.58 15.50 -4.13
N TRP A 196 -12.75 14.98 -3.22
CA TRP A 196 -11.33 14.70 -3.43
C TRP A 196 -10.97 13.83 -4.65
N PRO A 197 -11.83 12.94 -5.21
CA PRO A 197 -11.49 12.24 -6.44
C PRO A 197 -11.20 13.19 -7.61
N LEU A 198 -11.84 14.36 -7.64
CA LEU A 198 -11.57 15.39 -8.65
C LEU A 198 -10.16 15.98 -8.48
N HIS A 199 -9.70 16.15 -7.24
CA HIS A 199 -8.33 16.57 -6.96
C HIS A 199 -7.32 15.55 -7.48
N ILE A 200 -7.58 14.25 -7.30
CA ILE A 200 -6.70 13.19 -7.84
C ILE A 200 -6.67 13.25 -9.37
N VAL A 201 -7.82 13.41 -10.02
CA VAL A 201 -7.87 13.50 -11.49
C VAL A 201 -7.07 14.70 -11.99
N HIS A 202 -7.26 15.88 -11.42
CA HIS A 202 -6.49 17.08 -11.78
C HIS A 202 -5.00 16.92 -11.49
N ASN A 203 -4.66 16.32 -10.35
CA ASN A 203 -3.28 15.99 -9.94
C ASN A 203 -2.69 14.81 -10.72
N SER A 204 -3.45 14.08 -11.53
CA SER A 204 -2.90 12.97 -12.29
C SER A 204 -2.28 13.43 -13.60
N GLN A 205 -2.65 14.61 -14.12
CA GLN A 205 -2.17 15.07 -15.43
C GLN A 205 -0.64 15.22 -15.45
N TRP A 206 -0.05 15.85 -14.43
CA TRP A 206 1.40 15.96 -14.34
C TRP A 206 2.10 14.58 -14.20
N VAL A 207 1.45 13.60 -13.55
CA VAL A 207 1.96 12.23 -13.44
C VAL A 207 1.94 11.54 -14.80
N LEU A 208 0.89 11.77 -15.60
CA LEU A 208 0.80 11.24 -16.97
C LEU A 208 1.90 11.80 -17.87
N ASP A 209 2.24 13.07 -17.69
CA ASP A 209 3.24 13.76 -18.51
C ASP A 209 4.68 13.59 -17.98
N ALA A 210 4.84 13.00 -16.80
CA ALA A 210 6.14 12.84 -16.16
C ALA A 210 7.03 11.82 -16.89
N PHE A 211 8.27 12.18 -17.19
CA PHE A 211 9.25 11.30 -17.87
C PHE A 211 9.53 9.98 -17.12
N PHE A 212 9.27 9.94 -15.80
CA PHE A 212 9.45 8.73 -14.99
C PHE A 212 8.23 7.80 -15.03
N ASN A 213 7.10 8.26 -15.58
CA ASN A 213 5.92 7.44 -15.77
C ASN A 213 6.09 6.58 -17.03
N VAL A 214 6.53 5.34 -16.81
CA VAL A 214 6.66 4.32 -17.85
C VAL A 214 5.42 3.44 -17.96
N SER A 215 4.30 3.81 -17.32
CA SER A 215 3.08 3.02 -17.38
C SER A 215 2.51 3.04 -18.80
N PRO A 216 1.97 1.91 -19.30
CA PRO A 216 1.33 1.88 -20.62
C PRO A 216 -0.07 2.52 -20.58
N TRP A 217 -0.30 3.54 -19.76
CA TRP A 217 -1.62 4.17 -19.63
C TRP A 217 -2.00 4.93 -20.93
N PRO A 218 -3.27 4.86 -21.39
CA PRO A 218 -4.37 4.04 -20.89
C PRO A 218 -4.42 2.63 -21.51
N TYR A 219 -3.51 2.30 -22.44
CA TYR A 219 -3.47 1.03 -23.18
C TYR A 219 -3.32 -0.23 -22.30
N GLY A 220 -2.78 -0.09 -21.08
CA GLY A 220 -2.73 -1.16 -20.08
C GLY A 220 -4.11 -1.59 -19.57
N ILE A 221 -5.13 -0.73 -19.65
CA ILE A 221 -6.49 -1.04 -19.18
C ILE A 221 -7.13 -2.17 -20.00
N PRO A 222 -7.22 -2.10 -21.35
CA PRO A 222 -7.73 -3.21 -22.16
C PRO A 222 -7.01 -4.54 -21.90
N VAL A 223 -5.68 -4.51 -21.77
CA VAL A 223 -4.88 -5.71 -21.50
C VAL A 223 -5.24 -6.29 -20.12
N GLY A 224 -5.31 -5.44 -19.08
CA GLY A 224 -5.69 -5.85 -17.74
C GLY A 224 -7.10 -6.43 -17.67
N LEU A 225 -8.07 -5.82 -18.36
CA LEU A 225 -9.45 -6.31 -18.44
C LEU A 225 -9.54 -7.65 -19.18
N LEU A 226 -8.79 -7.82 -20.27
CA LEU A 226 -8.72 -9.09 -21.00
C LEU A 226 -8.15 -10.21 -20.11
N LEU A 227 -7.01 -9.98 -19.47
CA LEU A 227 -6.38 -10.95 -18.56
C LEU A 227 -7.28 -11.28 -17.37
N LEU A 228 -7.97 -10.29 -16.82
CA LEU A 228 -8.96 -10.50 -15.76
C LEU A 228 -10.12 -11.37 -16.25
N GLY A 229 -10.67 -11.08 -17.43
CA GLY A 229 -11.73 -11.87 -18.05
C GLY A 229 -11.32 -13.33 -18.26
N ILE A 230 -10.09 -13.54 -18.76
CA ILE A 230 -9.51 -14.89 -18.92
C ILE A 230 -9.40 -15.60 -17.56
N GLY A 231 -8.87 -14.93 -16.53
CA GLY A 231 -8.73 -15.51 -15.20
C GLY A 231 -10.06 -15.87 -14.55
N LEU A 232 -11.07 -15.01 -14.69
CA LEU A 232 -12.44 -15.28 -14.24
C LEU A 232 -13.04 -16.48 -15.00
N TRP A 233 -12.85 -16.53 -16.32
CA TRP A 233 -13.34 -17.62 -17.16
C TRP A 233 -12.72 -18.97 -16.77
N GLN A 234 -11.38 -19.05 -16.65
CA GLN A 234 -10.67 -20.28 -16.25
C GLN A 234 -11.12 -20.78 -14.87
N LYS A 235 -11.38 -19.86 -13.93
CA LYS A 235 -11.89 -20.21 -12.60
C LYS A 235 -13.31 -20.78 -12.66
N THR A 236 -14.19 -20.23 -13.50
CA THR A 236 -15.56 -20.74 -13.66
C THR A 236 -15.62 -22.09 -14.37
N THR A 237 -14.73 -22.36 -15.32
CA THR A 237 -14.68 -23.62 -16.08
C THR A 237 -13.89 -24.73 -15.40
N GLY A 238 -13.17 -24.42 -14.31
CA GLY A 238 -12.35 -25.39 -13.58
C GLY A 238 -11.04 -25.75 -14.28
N LEU A 239 -10.66 -25.06 -15.36
CA LEU A 239 -9.42 -25.28 -16.12
C LEU A 239 -8.15 -24.95 -15.33
N ALA A 240 -8.28 -24.27 -14.20
CA ALA A 240 -7.17 -23.90 -13.32
C ALA A 240 -6.87 -24.93 -12.21
N ARG A 241 -7.44 -26.14 -12.27
CA ARG A 241 -7.17 -27.25 -11.34
C ARG A 241 -6.28 -28.30 -11.96
#